data_AF-A0A9P6PBU5-F1
#
_entry.id   AF-A0A9P6PBU5-F1
#
_cell.length_a   1.000
_cell.length_b   1.000
_cell.length_c   1.000
_cell.angle_alpha   90.00
_cell.angle_beta   90.00
_cell.angle_gamma   90.00
#
_symmetry.space_group_name_H-M   'P 1'
#
loop_
_entity.id
_entity.type
_entity.pdbx_description
1 polymer ?
#
loop_
_entity_poly.entity_id
_entity_poly.type
_entity_poly.pdbx_seq_one_letter_code
_entity_poly.pdbx_strand_id
1 'polypeptide(L)'
;MPEEGVDLTPQDKLLTTDEILHLARLFVDQGVTKIRLTGGEPTVRPDIIEVVEGLGKLKSRGLQSIGMTTNGIALKRKLSKLKNAGLDSLNISLDTLDRHMFEIMTRRRGFDRVLETIDEAVNIGVPNVKVNCVVLRGTNDNQVLNFAAYTKDHPVNVRFIEYMPFDGNRWNKDKLVPYKELIRRIESMYGQLTKLNDDPNDTTKAYQVPGYRGKLGFITSMTDHFCGTCNRLRITADGNIKVCLFGNAEVSLRDLMRKGSSDQELLEIIGTAVKRKKKQHAGVLELAARKNRPMILIGGIQTCRFPQWSIRHDTCSWSRRLYSTNDNNDGSRQLTHTDPETGEARMVSVTQKNNTHREARAVGRIVIPEEAYDLLKKNEMQTSKGNVLGVAQIAGIQAAKATSQLIPLCHPLLLGSINVNLSMNDSLRSVDCESVVETTGKTGVEMEALTATTVALLTVYDMCKAASKNMLIEDIHLVEKTGGKSGTWQWKK
;
A
#
# COMPACT_ATOMS: atom_id res chain seq x y z
N MET A 1 -4.12 -0.19 -1.58
CA MET A 1 -2.94 0.71 -1.46
C MET A 1 -2.57 1.16 -2.87
N PRO A 2 -2.24 2.43 -3.12
CA PRO A 2 -1.79 2.87 -4.45
C PRO A 2 -0.51 2.16 -4.88
N GLU A 3 -0.16 2.25 -6.16
CA GLU A 3 1.03 1.59 -6.73
C GLU A 3 2.30 2.23 -6.23
N GLU A 4 2.28 3.56 -6.19
CA GLU A 4 3.33 4.43 -5.68
C GLU A 4 3.50 4.36 -4.14
N GLY A 5 2.66 3.59 -3.42
CA GLY A 5 2.58 3.68 -1.97
C GLY A 5 1.87 4.96 -1.50
N VAL A 6 2.12 5.38 -0.25
CA VAL A 6 1.54 6.59 0.35
C VAL A 6 2.58 7.18 1.30
N ASP A 7 2.78 8.50 1.22
CA ASP A 7 3.70 9.22 2.10
C ASP A 7 3.33 9.07 3.57
N LEU A 8 4.34 8.77 4.39
CA LEU A 8 4.19 8.52 5.81
C LEU A 8 3.98 9.82 6.58
N THR A 9 3.09 9.81 7.56
CA THR A 9 2.91 10.97 8.45
C THR A 9 3.97 10.94 9.54
N PRO A 10 4.74 12.04 9.74
CA PRO A 10 5.71 12.16 10.83
C PRO A 10 5.08 11.88 12.20
N GLN A 11 5.84 11.28 13.12
CA GLN A 11 5.32 10.80 14.39
C GLN A 11 4.85 11.92 15.32
N ASP A 12 5.51 13.09 15.29
CA ASP A 12 5.11 14.30 15.99
C ASP A 12 3.77 14.86 15.48
N LYS A 13 3.40 14.55 14.23
CA LYS A 13 2.11 14.93 13.63
C LYS A 13 0.99 13.92 13.89
N LEU A 14 1.20 12.88 14.70
CA LEU A 14 0.16 11.93 15.04
C LEU A 14 -0.35 12.18 16.47
N LEU A 15 -1.60 11.79 16.72
CA LEU A 15 -2.15 11.78 18.08
C LEU A 15 -1.40 10.77 18.96
N THR A 16 -0.96 11.22 20.14
CA THR A 16 -0.42 10.35 21.19
C THR A 16 -1.54 9.49 21.80
N THR A 17 -1.18 8.47 22.57
CA THR A 17 -2.19 7.65 23.27
C THR A 17 -2.99 8.47 24.28
N ASP A 18 -2.34 9.36 25.02
CA ASP A 18 -3.05 10.25 25.95
C ASP A 18 -4.02 11.19 25.24
N GLU A 19 -3.62 11.77 24.09
CA GLU A 19 -4.50 12.62 23.28
C GLU A 19 -5.71 11.81 22.73
N ILE A 20 -5.50 10.56 22.31
CA ILE A 20 -6.59 9.67 21.87
C ILE A 20 -7.56 9.40 23.02
N LEU A 21 -7.05 9.05 24.20
CA LEU A 21 -7.88 8.71 25.36
C LEU A 21 -8.61 9.93 25.91
N HIS A 22 -7.99 11.11 25.86
CA HIS A 22 -8.63 12.38 26.23
C HIS A 22 -9.81 12.69 25.31
N LEU A 23 -9.60 12.65 23.98
CA LEU A 23 -10.71 12.85 23.04
C LEU A 23 -11.80 11.79 23.19
N ALA A 24 -11.42 10.51 23.35
CA ALA A 24 -12.36 9.43 23.55
C ALA A 24 -13.23 9.65 24.79
N ARG A 25 -12.65 10.08 25.92
CA ARG A 25 -13.38 10.45 27.13
C ARG A 25 -14.41 11.54 26.84
N LEU A 26 -14.00 12.62 26.19
CA LEU A 26 -14.90 13.73 25.83
C LEU A 26 -16.09 13.26 25.00
N PHE A 27 -15.85 12.44 23.98
CA PHE A 27 -16.92 11.89 23.15
C PHE A 27 -17.86 10.95 23.91
N VAL A 28 -17.31 10.08 24.76
CA VAL A 28 -18.11 9.15 25.58
C VAL A 28 -18.99 9.91 26.56
N ASP A 29 -18.45 10.95 27.21
CA ASP A 29 -19.20 11.81 28.13
C ASP A 29 -20.33 12.57 27.41
N GLN A 30 -20.22 12.78 26.09
CA GLN A 30 -21.26 13.35 25.24
C GLN A 30 -22.19 12.31 24.57
N GLY A 31 -22.14 11.05 25.02
CA GLY A 31 -23.06 9.99 24.60
C GLY A 31 -22.56 9.08 23.48
N VAL A 32 -21.28 9.11 23.12
CA VAL A 32 -20.70 8.12 22.20
C VAL A 32 -20.57 6.76 22.90
N THR A 33 -21.33 5.78 22.41
CA THR A 33 -21.36 4.42 22.98
C THR A 33 -20.50 3.41 22.23
N LYS A 34 -20.03 3.73 21.02
CA LYS A 34 -19.25 2.82 20.16
C LYS A 34 -18.01 3.54 19.60
N ILE A 35 -16.82 3.03 19.91
CA ILE A 35 -15.56 3.52 19.33
C ILE A 35 -15.01 2.45 18.40
N ARG A 36 -14.56 2.87 17.21
CA ARG A 36 -13.94 1.97 16.24
C ARG A 36 -12.55 2.45 15.87
N LEU A 37 -11.56 1.65 16.24
CA LEU A 37 -10.17 1.82 15.82
C LEU A 37 -10.03 1.43 14.35
N THR A 38 -9.49 2.35 13.58
CA THR A 38 -9.19 2.15 12.17
C THR A 38 -7.77 2.66 11.91
N GLY A 39 -7.41 2.77 10.64
CA GLY A 39 -6.20 3.45 10.22
C GLY A 39 -5.88 3.08 8.79
N GLY A 40 -4.66 3.38 8.34
CA GLY A 40 -4.03 2.57 7.29
C GLY A 40 -4.07 1.10 7.73
N GLU A 41 -3.32 0.74 8.77
CA GLU A 41 -3.45 -0.55 9.45
C GLU A 41 -3.23 -0.36 10.97
N PRO A 42 -4.29 -0.45 11.82
CA PRO A 42 -4.16 -0.15 13.25
C PRO A 42 -3.20 -1.11 13.98
N THR A 43 -3.06 -2.35 13.51
CA THR A 43 -2.15 -3.32 14.15
C THR A 43 -0.67 -2.97 13.99
N VAL A 44 -0.35 -2.02 13.10
CA VAL A 44 1.02 -1.51 12.94
C VAL A 44 1.39 -0.51 14.04
N ARG A 45 0.40 0.14 14.67
CA ARG A 45 0.64 1.05 15.79
C ARG A 45 1.27 0.28 16.98
N PRO A 46 2.43 0.71 17.52
CA PRO A 46 3.14 -0.04 18.56
C PRO A 46 2.35 -0.20 19.86
N ASP A 47 1.71 0.88 20.32
CA ASP A 47 0.96 1.02 21.57
C ASP A 47 -0.54 0.69 21.40
N ILE A 48 -0.94 -0.02 20.34
CA ILE A 48 -2.35 -0.32 20.05
C ILE A 48 -3.06 -1.08 21.19
N ILE A 49 -2.33 -1.90 21.94
CA ILE A 49 -2.89 -2.65 23.07
C ILE A 49 -3.19 -1.68 24.22
N GLU A 50 -2.29 -0.76 24.52
CA GLU A 50 -2.45 0.29 25.54
C GLU A 50 -3.63 1.20 25.21
N VAL A 51 -3.78 1.57 23.94
CA VAL A 51 -4.96 2.33 23.46
C VAL A 51 -6.25 1.57 23.74
N VAL A 52 -6.33 0.28 23.37
CA VAL A 52 -7.54 -0.52 23.61
C VAL A 52 -7.83 -0.68 25.10
N GLU A 53 -6.80 -0.90 25.92
CA GLU A 53 -6.94 -1.00 27.38
C GLU A 53 -7.44 0.31 28.00
N GLY A 54 -6.89 1.44 27.58
CA GLY A 54 -7.34 2.77 28.00
C GLY A 54 -8.79 3.04 27.59
N LEU A 55 -9.18 2.68 26.36
CA LEU A 55 -10.58 2.74 25.92
C LEU A 55 -11.47 1.79 26.73
N GLY A 56 -10.98 0.61 27.09
CA GLY A 56 -11.68 -0.36 27.92
C GLY A 56 -12.10 0.21 29.26
N LYS A 57 -11.26 1.07 29.87
CA LYS A 57 -11.60 1.79 31.12
C LYS A 57 -12.81 2.71 30.96
N LEU A 58 -13.04 3.28 29.77
CA LEU A 58 -14.19 4.13 29.48
C LEU A 58 -15.53 3.38 29.44
N LYS A 59 -15.53 2.04 29.49
CA LYS A 59 -16.78 1.26 29.62
C LYS A 59 -17.56 1.63 30.88
N SER A 60 -16.84 1.93 31.97
CA SER A 60 -17.42 2.47 33.22
C SER A 60 -18.14 3.82 33.05
N ARG A 61 -17.86 4.55 31.96
CA ARG A 61 -18.45 5.86 31.63
C ARG A 61 -19.53 5.78 30.54
N GLY A 62 -19.95 4.57 30.17
CA GLY A 62 -21.02 4.37 29.18
C GLY A 62 -20.55 3.95 27.79
N LEU A 63 -19.24 3.74 27.57
CA LEU A 63 -18.78 3.10 26.33
C LEU A 63 -19.24 1.62 26.31
N GLN A 64 -19.97 1.23 25.26
CA GLN A 64 -20.55 -0.12 25.16
C GLN A 64 -19.72 -1.06 24.28
N SER A 65 -19.03 -0.53 23.26
CA SER A 65 -18.32 -1.37 22.30
C SER A 65 -17.04 -0.75 21.77
N ILE A 66 -15.97 -1.53 21.77
CA ILE A 66 -14.71 -1.22 21.08
C ILE A 66 -14.57 -2.12 19.86
N GLY A 67 -14.56 -1.51 18.69
CA GLY A 67 -14.36 -2.18 17.40
C GLY A 67 -12.98 -1.92 16.81
N MET A 68 -12.49 -2.82 15.96
CA MET A 68 -11.29 -2.57 15.14
C MET A 68 -11.57 -2.95 13.68
N THR A 69 -11.02 -2.19 12.72
CA THR A 69 -10.97 -2.57 11.30
C THR A 69 -9.52 -2.77 10.86
N THR A 70 -9.19 -3.95 10.34
CA THR A 70 -7.83 -4.37 9.98
C THR A 70 -7.83 -5.23 8.73
N ASN A 71 -6.69 -5.32 8.04
CA ASN A 71 -6.46 -6.31 6.99
C ASN A 71 -6.20 -7.73 7.55
N GLY A 72 -6.02 -7.88 8.86
CA GLY A 72 -5.87 -9.18 9.53
C GLY A 72 -4.46 -9.77 9.54
N ILE A 73 -3.55 -9.35 8.65
CA ILE A 73 -2.25 -10.03 8.44
C ILE A 73 -1.38 -10.07 9.70
N ALA A 74 -1.33 -8.96 10.46
CA ALA A 74 -0.49 -8.83 11.66
C ALA A 74 -1.28 -9.02 12.97
N LEU A 75 -2.60 -9.27 12.90
CA LEU A 75 -3.48 -9.24 14.06
C LEU A 75 -3.33 -10.47 14.96
N LYS A 76 -3.17 -11.68 14.40
CA LYS A 76 -3.20 -12.95 15.14
C LYS A 76 -2.40 -12.91 16.45
N ARG A 77 -1.16 -12.41 16.41
CA ARG A 77 -0.27 -12.34 17.59
C ARG A 77 -0.70 -11.36 18.68
N LYS A 78 -1.53 -10.36 18.35
CA LYS A 78 -2.04 -9.35 19.29
C LYS A 78 -3.46 -9.65 19.76
N LEU A 79 -4.15 -10.58 19.10
CA LEU A 79 -5.59 -10.77 19.20
C LEU A 79 -6.07 -11.10 20.62
N SER A 80 -5.42 -12.06 21.30
CA SER A 80 -5.80 -12.42 22.68
C SER A 80 -5.61 -11.26 23.66
N LYS A 81 -4.50 -10.50 23.51
CA LYS A 81 -4.25 -9.31 24.33
C LYS A 81 -5.29 -8.21 24.07
N LEU A 82 -5.64 -7.98 22.80
CA LEU A 82 -6.67 -7.01 22.43
C LEU A 82 -8.06 -7.41 22.95
N LYS A 83 -8.42 -8.69 22.88
CA LYS A 83 -9.65 -9.21 23.46
C LYS A 83 -9.70 -8.95 24.97
N ASN A 84 -8.64 -9.31 25.68
CA ASN A 84 -8.55 -9.11 27.13
C ASN A 84 -8.58 -7.63 27.53
N ALA A 85 -8.03 -6.75 26.68
CA ALA A 85 -8.08 -5.30 26.86
C ALA A 85 -9.49 -4.71 26.61
N GLY A 86 -10.45 -5.50 26.11
CA GLY A 86 -11.84 -5.11 25.94
C GLY A 86 -12.30 -4.94 24.48
N LEU A 87 -11.55 -5.44 23.50
CA LEU A 87 -11.99 -5.45 22.09
C LEU A 87 -13.21 -6.38 21.90
N ASP A 88 -14.33 -5.81 21.47
CA ASP A 88 -15.62 -6.52 21.36
C ASP A 88 -15.97 -6.90 19.90
N SER A 89 -15.46 -6.15 18.92
CA SER A 89 -15.80 -6.34 17.51
C SER A 89 -14.59 -6.21 16.60
N LEU A 90 -14.47 -7.14 15.67
CA LEU A 90 -13.41 -7.16 14.68
C LEU A 90 -14.01 -7.13 13.26
N ASN A 91 -13.55 -6.17 12.47
CA ASN A 91 -13.82 -6.09 11.03
C ASN A 91 -12.54 -6.42 10.28
N ILE A 92 -12.54 -7.52 9.54
CA ILE A 92 -11.41 -7.95 8.71
C ILE A 92 -11.74 -7.61 7.26
N SER A 93 -10.89 -6.82 6.61
CA SER A 93 -11.02 -6.52 5.18
C SER A 93 -10.48 -7.69 4.36
N LEU A 94 -11.35 -8.37 3.62
CA LEU A 94 -11.01 -9.49 2.75
C LEU A 94 -11.97 -9.48 1.55
N ASP A 95 -11.44 -9.11 0.39
CA ASP A 95 -12.26 -8.88 -0.82
C ASP A 95 -12.46 -10.15 -1.68
N THR A 96 -11.80 -11.26 -1.35
CA THR A 96 -11.88 -12.51 -2.13
C THR A 96 -11.48 -13.71 -1.27
N LEU A 97 -12.07 -14.87 -1.56
CA LEU A 97 -11.67 -16.17 -1.00
C LEU A 97 -10.73 -16.94 -1.94
N ASP A 98 -10.41 -16.36 -3.10
CA ASP A 98 -9.39 -16.87 -4.01
C ASP A 98 -8.01 -16.27 -3.67
N ARG A 99 -7.03 -17.15 -3.43
CA ARG A 99 -5.66 -16.78 -3.02
C ARG A 99 -4.94 -15.92 -4.06
N HIS A 100 -5.08 -16.23 -5.34
CA HIS A 100 -4.40 -15.50 -6.41
C HIS A 100 -5.01 -14.11 -6.58
N MET A 101 -6.33 -14.00 -6.60
CA MET A 101 -7.04 -12.74 -6.62
C MET A 101 -6.72 -11.89 -5.40
N PHE A 102 -6.53 -12.49 -4.23
CA PHE A 102 -6.12 -11.76 -3.03
C PHE A 102 -4.79 -11.03 -3.26
N GLU A 103 -3.79 -11.73 -3.79
CA GLU A 103 -2.48 -11.15 -4.08
C GLU A 103 -2.56 -10.05 -5.15
N ILE A 104 -3.39 -10.23 -6.18
CA ILE A 104 -3.63 -9.21 -7.21
C ILE A 104 -4.26 -7.95 -6.60
N MET A 105 -5.32 -8.12 -5.80
CA MET A 105 -6.09 -7.00 -5.24
C MET A 105 -5.32 -6.25 -4.14
N THR A 106 -4.61 -6.99 -3.29
CA THR A 106 -3.90 -6.41 -2.14
C THR A 106 -2.45 -6.05 -2.46
N ARG A 107 -1.90 -6.58 -3.56
CA ARG A 107 -0.49 -6.46 -3.99
C ARG A 107 0.50 -7.05 -2.98
N ARG A 108 0.02 -7.94 -2.11
CA ARG A 108 0.79 -8.56 -1.03
C ARG A 108 0.34 -9.99 -0.81
N ARG A 109 1.28 -10.85 -0.40
CA ARG A 109 0.95 -12.17 0.15
C ARG A 109 0.36 -12.03 1.54
N GLY A 110 -0.44 -13.01 1.95
CA GLY A 110 -1.00 -13.03 3.31
C GLY A 110 -2.37 -13.67 3.45
N PHE A 111 -2.96 -14.17 2.36
CA PHE A 111 -4.30 -14.78 2.36
C PHE A 111 -4.51 -15.77 3.51
N ASP A 112 -3.61 -16.75 3.66
CA ASP A 112 -3.72 -17.77 4.70
C ASP A 112 -3.67 -17.17 6.10
N ARG A 113 -2.83 -16.15 6.32
CA ARG A 113 -2.73 -15.45 7.60
C ARG A 113 -4.01 -14.69 7.94
N VAL A 114 -4.72 -14.18 6.94
CA VAL A 114 -6.02 -13.52 7.14
C VAL A 114 -7.07 -14.54 7.54
N LEU A 115 -7.16 -15.68 6.84
CA LEU A 115 -8.09 -16.76 7.20
C LEU A 115 -7.81 -17.31 8.60
N GLU A 116 -6.56 -17.64 8.91
CA GLU A 116 -6.16 -18.06 10.25
C GLU A 116 -6.50 -17.04 11.34
N THR A 117 -6.47 -15.75 11.00
CA THR A 117 -6.85 -14.68 11.94
C THR A 117 -8.36 -14.63 12.16
N ILE A 118 -9.16 -14.87 11.11
CA ILE A 118 -10.62 -14.99 11.22
C ILE A 118 -10.96 -16.17 12.12
N ASP A 119 -10.36 -17.33 11.84
CA ASP A 119 -10.60 -18.57 12.60
C ASP A 119 -10.17 -18.41 14.06
N GLU A 120 -8.98 -17.85 14.31
CA GLU A 120 -8.52 -17.55 15.67
C GLU A 120 -9.48 -16.61 16.40
N ALA A 121 -9.97 -15.55 15.75
CA ALA A 121 -10.92 -14.61 16.35
C ALA A 121 -12.23 -15.29 16.75
N VAL A 122 -12.71 -16.23 15.94
CA VAL A 122 -13.88 -17.06 16.29
C VAL A 122 -13.54 -18.01 17.44
N ASN A 123 -12.41 -18.73 17.37
CA ASN A 123 -12.00 -19.74 18.34
C ASN A 123 -11.79 -19.16 19.74
N ILE A 124 -11.13 -18.01 19.85
CA ILE A 124 -10.94 -17.35 21.14
C ILE A 124 -12.23 -16.67 21.62
N GLY A 125 -13.31 -16.67 20.82
CA GLY A 125 -14.59 -16.08 21.18
C GLY A 125 -14.60 -14.55 21.20
N VAL A 126 -14.08 -13.90 20.15
CA VAL A 126 -14.35 -12.47 19.94
C VAL A 126 -15.84 -12.32 19.61
N PRO A 127 -16.61 -11.50 20.36
CA PRO A 127 -18.08 -11.50 20.25
C PRO A 127 -18.62 -11.23 18.85
N ASN A 128 -17.95 -10.38 18.07
CA ASN A 128 -18.41 -9.95 16.76
C ASN A 128 -17.28 -9.99 15.72
N VAL A 129 -17.14 -11.11 15.01
CA VAL A 129 -16.22 -11.26 13.87
C VAL A 129 -16.95 -10.97 12.56
N LYS A 130 -16.46 -9.99 11.82
CA LYS A 130 -17.08 -9.49 10.59
C LYS A 130 -16.05 -9.43 9.47
N VAL A 131 -16.41 -9.89 8.28
CA VAL A 131 -15.58 -9.80 7.07
C VAL A 131 -16.17 -8.73 6.17
N ASN A 132 -15.36 -7.79 5.71
CA ASN A 132 -15.78 -6.75 4.77
C ASN A 132 -15.20 -7.02 3.40
N CYS A 133 -16.06 -7.10 2.40
CA CYS A 133 -15.70 -7.30 1.00
C CYS A 133 -16.27 -6.14 0.17
N VAL A 134 -15.41 -5.33 -0.44
CA VAL A 134 -15.80 -4.33 -1.44
C VAL A 134 -15.98 -5.05 -2.77
N VAL A 135 -17.19 -4.99 -3.33
CA VAL A 135 -17.54 -5.74 -4.53
C VAL A 135 -17.37 -4.89 -5.78
N LEU A 136 -16.59 -5.41 -6.73
CA LEU A 136 -16.23 -4.80 -8.01
C LEU A 136 -16.65 -5.73 -9.16
N ARG A 137 -17.46 -5.21 -10.09
CA ARG A 137 -17.90 -5.93 -11.27
C ARG A 137 -16.71 -6.36 -12.14
N GLY A 138 -16.70 -7.61 -12.57
CA GLY A 138 -15.66 -8.18 -13.43
C GLY A 138 -14.31 -8.31 -12.72
N THR A 139 -14.29 -8.25 -11.38
CA THR A 139 -13.07 -8.43 -10.58
C THR A 139 -13.29 -9.49 -9.51
N ASN A 140 -14.21 -9.26 -8.57
CA ASN A 140 -14.47 -10.17 -7.46
C ASN A 140 -15.98 -10.39 -7.20
N ASP A 141 -16.86 -9.92 -8.08
CA ASP A 141 -18.31 -10.09 -7.92
C ASP A 141 -18.77 -11.54 -8.03
N ASN A 142 -17.96 -12.42 -8.62
CA ASN A 142 -18.14 -13.88 -8.57
C ASN A 142 -17.86 -14.48 -7.18
N GLN A 143 -17.04 -13.84 -6.35
CA GLN A 143 -16.69 -14.32 -5.00
C GLN A 143 -17.84 -14.20 -4.00
N VAL A 144 -18.87 -13.43 -4.33
CA VAL A 144 -20.04 -13.20 -3.46
C VAL A 144 -20.73 -14.52 -3.09
N LEU A 145 -20.82 -15.46 -4.03
CA LEU A 145 -21.39 -16.79 -3.79
C LEU A 145 -20.48 -17.63 -2.88
N ASN A 146 -19.17 -17.58 -3.11
CA ASN A 146 -18.19 -18.26 -2.26
C ASN A 146 -18.26 -17.75 -0.81
N PHE A 147 -18.39 -16.44 -0.63
CA PHE A 147 -18.58 -15.84 0.69
C PHE A 147 -19.91 -16.24 1.34
N ALA A 148 -20.99 -16.34 0.56
CA ALA A 148 -22.25 -16.88 1.07
C ALA A 148 -22.09 -18.33 1.53
N ALA A 149 -21.47 -19.20 0.73
CA ALA A 149 -21.13 -20.57 1.13
C ALA A 149 -20.24 -20.62 2.38
N TYR A 150 -19.26 -19.72 2.49
CA TYR A 150 -18.38 -19.62 3.65
C TYR A 150 -19.14 -19.45 4.96
N THR A 151 -20.24 -18.69 4.95
CA THR A 151 -21.09 -18.49 6.14
C THR A 151 -21.89 -19.73 6.59
N LYS A 152 -21.87 -20.83 5.83
CA LYS A 152 -22.57 -22.07 6.21
C LYS A 152 -22.08 -22.58 7.55
N ASP A 153 -20.78 -22.82 7.64
CA ASP A 153 -20.14 -23.44 8.82
C ASP A 153 -19.40 -22.42 9.70
N HIS A 154 -19.11 -21.24 9.17
CA HIS A 154 -18.38 -20.19 9.89
C HIS A 154 -19.34 -19.16 10.50
N PRO A 155 -19.34 -18.96 11.83
CA PRO A 155 -20.23 -18.01 12.52
C PRO A 155 -19.73 -16.55 12.38
N VAL A 156 -19.45 -16.14 11.15
CA VAL A 156 -18.97 -14.79 10.81
C VAL A 156 -20.06 -14.00 10.11
N ASN A 157 -19.98 -12.66 10.20
CA ASN A 157 -20.85 -11.78 9.41
C ASN A 157 -20.07 -11.23 8.21
N VAL A 158 -20.35 -11.75 7.01
CA VAL A 158 -19.74 -11.27 5.76
C VAL A 158 -20.56 -10.11 5.22
N ARG A 159 -19.92 -8.96 5.01
CA ARG A 159 -20.55 -7.71 4.59
C ARG A 159 -20.02 -7.27 3.24
N PHE A 160 -20.92 -7.23 2.26
CA PHE A 160 -20.67 -6.71 0.94
C PHE A 160 -20.87 -5.20 0.92
N ILE A 161 -19.87 -4.48 0.43
CA ILE A 161 -19.83 -3.03 0.38
C ILE A 161 -19.86 -2.60 -1.07
N GLU A 162 -20.80 -1.72 -1.40
CA GLU A 162 -20.83 -1.08 -2.71
C GLU A 162 -19.57 -0.24 -2.92
N TYR A 163 -18.96 -0.40 -4.08
CA TYR A 163 -17.83 0.41 -4.51
C TYR A 163 -18.23 1.90 -4.46
N MET A 164 -17.35 2.76 -3.95
CA MET A 164 -17.57 4.21 -3.78
C MET A 164 -16.49 5.04 -4.49
N PRO A 165 -16.80 6.27 -4.95
CA PRO A 165 -15.83 7.16 -5.57
C PRO A 165 -14.90 7.78 -4.52
N PHE A 166 -13.63 7.35 -4.49
CA PHE A 166 -12.59 7.97 -3.66
C PHE A 166 -11.40 8.37 -4.52
N ASP A 167 -10.73 9.46 -4.13
CA ASP A 167 -9.51 9.90 -4.79
C ASP A 167 -8.45 8.79 -4.76
N GLY A 168 -7.85 8.52 -5.92
CA GLY A 168 -6.84 7.48 -6.11
C GLY A 168 -7.38 6.06 -6.35
N ASN A 169 -8.70 5.81 -6.32
CA ASN A 169 -9.25 4.47 -6.53
C ASN A 169 -9.73 4.16 -7.97
N ARG A 170 -9.45 5.05 -8.93
CA ARG A 170 -9.87 4.96 -10.36
C ARG A 170 -11.36 4.59 -10.50
N TRP A 171 -12.21 5.32 -9.77
CA TRP A 171 -13.66 5.14 -9.77
C TRP A 171 -14.24 4.99 -11.18
N ASN A 172 -15.01 3.92 -11.36
CA ASN A 172 -15.82 3.69 -12.56
C ASN A 172 -17.21 3.18 -12.13
N LYS A 173 -18.25 3.88 -12.59
CA LYS A 173 -19.65 3.53 -12.33
C LYS A 173 -20.01 2.14 -12.81
N ASP A 174 -19.42 1.67 -13.92
CA ASP A 174 -19.70 0.35 -14.49
C ASP A 174 -19.19 -0.78 -13.59
N LYS A 175 -18.23 -0.48 -12.71
CA LYS A 175 -17.73 -1.43 -11.71
C LYS A 175 -18.63 -1.55 -10.47
N LEU A 176 -19.64 -0.69 -10.32
CA LEU A 176 -20.61 -0.78 -9.23
C LEU A 176 -21.53 -2.00 -9.44
N VAL A 177 -21.70 -2.78 -8.37
CA VAL A 177 -22.69 -3.86 -8.30
C VAL A 177 -23.74 -3.50 -7.25
N PRO A 178 -24.98 -3.17 -7.64
CA PRO A 178 -26.06 -2.89 -6.71
C PRO A 178 -26.35 -4.06 -5.78
N TYR A 179 -26.64 -3.78 -4.50
CA TYR A 179 -26.90 -4.87 -3.54
C TYR A 179 -28.06 -5.79 -3.93
N LYS A 180 -29.10 -5.26 -4.60
CA LYS A 180 -30.25 -6.06 -5.10
C LYS A 180 -29.82 -7.08 -6.15
N GLU A 181 -28.76 -6.78 -6.90
CA GLU A 181 -28.16 -7.76 -7.82
C GLU A 181 -27.47 -8.88 -7.04
N LEU A 182 -26.73 -8.53 -5.98
CA LEU A 182 -26.06 -9.52 -5.13
C LEU A 182 -27.05 -10.43 -4.41
N ILE A 183 -28.14 -9.89 -3.85
CA ILE A 183 -29.22 -10.67 -3.25
C ILE A 183 -29.77 -11.69 -4.25
N ARG A 184 -30.17 -11.24 -5.45
CA ARG A 184 -30.72 -12.14 -6.48
C ARG A 184 -29.75 -13.26 -6.87
N ARG A 185 -28.45 -12.96 -6.99
CA ARG A 185 -27.44 -13.97 -7.30
C ARG A 185 -27.33 -15.03 -6.20
N ILE A 186 -27.32 -14.60 -4.93
CA ILE A 186 -27.25 -15.50 -3.77
C ILE A 186 -28.54 -16.33 -3.68
N GLU A 187 -29.71 -15.71 -3.84
CA GLU A 187 -31.00 -16.40 -3.78
C GLU A 187 -31.17 -17.43 -4.90
N SER A 188 -30.65 -17.15 -6.09
CA SER A 188 -30.67 -18.09 -7.21
C SER A 188 -29.86 -19.37 -6.93
N MET A 189 -28.87 -19.33 -6.04
CA MET A 189 -27.99 -20.47 -5.73
C MET A 189 -28.36 -21.16 -4.41
N TYR A 190 -28.73 -20.38 -3.38
CA TYR A 190 -28.92 -20.87 -2.02
C TYR A 190 -30.36 -20.75 -1.51
N GLY A 191 -31.30 -20.31 -2.35
CA GLY A 191 -32.70 -20.09 -1.97
C GLY A 191 -32.94 -18.75 -1.28
N GLN A 192 -34.20 -18.49 -0.94
CA GLN A 192 -34.64 -17.19 -0.42
C GLN A 192 -33.91 -16.80 0.87
N LEU A 193 -33.40 -15.56 0.91
CA LEU A 193 -32.72 -15.03 2.10
C LEU A 193 -33.72 -14.56 3.15
N THR A 194 -33.43 -14.85 4.42
CA THR A 194 -34.20 -14.29 5.55
C THR A 194 -33.64 -12.93 5.93
N LYS A 195 -34.46 -11.89 5.86
CA LYS A 195 -34.12 -10.55 6.34
C LYS A 195 -34.06 -10.56 7.88
N LEU A 196 -32.97 -10.05 8.45
CA LEU A 196 -32.82 -9.88 9.89
C LEU A 196 -33.19 -8.45 10.31
N ASN A 197 -33.53 -8.28 11.59
CA ASN A 197 -33.77 -6.96 12.18
C ASN A 197 -32.46 -6.17 12.26
N ASP A 198 -32.48 -4.95 11.73
CA ASP A 198 -31.37 -4.00 11.79
C ASP A 198 -31.61 -2.98 12.92
N ASP A 199 -30.55 -2.50 13.57
CA ASP A 199 -30.66 -1.37 14.51
C ASP A 199 -31.03 -0.07 13.75
N PRO A 200 -31.70 0.91 14.39
CA PRO A 200 -32.15 2.15 13.73
C PRO A 200 -31.05 2.96 13.00
N ASN A 201 -29.80 2.83 13.44
CA ASN A 201 -28.64 3.54 12.89
C ASN A 201 -27.65 2.62 12.16
N ASP A 202 -28.02 1.35 11.92
CA ASP A 202 -27.14 0.42 11.24
C ASP A 202 -27.01 0.76 9.76
N THR A 203 -25.77 0.73 9.28
CA THR A 203 -25.45 1.00 7.86
C THR A 203 -25.55 -0.24 6.99
N THR A 204 -25.79 -1.39 7.63
CA THR A 204 -25.81 -2.70 7.00
C THR A 204 -27.25 -3.20 7.03
N LYS A 205 -27.72 -3.71 5.89
CA LYS A 205 -28.92 -4.54 5.84
C LYS A 205 -28.51 -5.98 6.08
N ALA A 206 -28.85 -6.54 7.23
CA ALA A 206 -28.51 -7.92 7.60
C ALA A 206 -29.52 -8.94 7.04
N TYR A 207 -29.00 -10.04 6.51
CA TYR A 207 -29.72 -11.19 5.98
C TYR A 207 -29.03 -12.48 6.42
N GLN A 208 -29.71 -13.60 6.25
CA GLN A 208 -29.17 -14.92 6.52
C GLN A 208 -29.69 -15.93 5.49
N VAL A 209 -28.81 -16.84 5.05
CA VAL A 209 -29.23 -18.03 4.32
C VAL A 209 -29.81 -19.00 5.34
N PRO A 210 -31.05 -19.51 5.17
CA PRO A 210 -31.66 -20.44 6.12
C PRO A 210 -30.73 -21.64 6.43
N GLY A 211 -30.56 -21.95 7.71
CA GLY A 211 -29.70 -23.04 8.18
C GLY A 211 -28.19 -22.74 8.24
N TYR A 212 -27.74 -21.57 7.78
CA TYR A 212 -26.33 -21.18 7.85
C TYR A 212 -26.02 -20.53 9.21
N ARG A 213 -24.83 -20.79 9.76
CA ARG A 213 -24.41 -20.26 11.07
C ARG A 213 -24.07 -18.77 11.03
N GLY A 214 -23.46 -18.32 9.93
CA GLY A 214 -23.06 -16.94 9.70
C GLY A 214 -24.18 -16.05 9.18
N LYS A 215 -23.84 -14.78 8.93
CA LYS A 215 -24.77 -13.75 8.44
C LYS A 215 -24.19 -13.06 7.22
N LEU A 216 -25.08 -12.50 6.40
CA LEU A 216 -24.75 -11.66 5.27
C LEU A 216 -25.20 -10.23 5.55
N GLY A 217 -24.37 -9.26 5.19
CA GLY A 217 -24.70 -7.85 5.32
C GLY A 217 -24.47 -7.10 4.02
N PHE A 218 -25.36 -6.16 3.70
CA PHE A 218 -25.21 -5.31 2.53
C PHE A 218 -25.09 -3.85 2.95
N ILE A 219 -23.98 -3.20 2.60
CA ILE A 219 -23.73 -1.78 2.84
C ILE A 219 -24.01 -1.01 1.55
N THR A 220 -25.18 -0.39 1.49
CA THR A 220 -25.78 0.21 0.28
C THR A 220 -25.39 1.67 0.11
N SER A 221 -24.08 1.94 0.14
CA SER A 221 -23.53 3.29 0.17
C SER A 221 -23.99 4.19 -0.99
N MET A 222 -24.27 3.59 -2.15
CA MET A 222 -24.51 4.29 -3.41
C MET A 222 -25.94 4.16 -3.90
N THR A 223 -26.57 3.00 -3.71
CA THR A 223 -27.89 2.72 -4.31
C THR A 223 -29.07 2.95 -3.36
N ASP A 224 -28.83 2.96 -2.05
CA ASP A 224 -29.89 3.12 -1.04
C ASP A 224 -29.31 3.70 0.26
N HIS A 225 -29.25 5.04 0.31
CA HIS A 225 -28.46 5.79 1.30
C HIS A 225 -28.99 5.65 2.74
N PHE A 226 -28.07 5.49 3.71
CA PHE A 226 -28.35 5.46 5.16
C PHE A 226 -27.98 6.77 5.88
N CYS A 227 -27.74 7.86 5.14
CA CYS A 227 -27.20 9.10 5.74
C CYS A 227 -28.15 9.74 6.77
N GLY A 228 -29.47 9.59 6.58
CA GLY A 228 -30.48 10.18 7.47
C GLY A 228 -30.40 9.70 8.92
N THR A 229 -29.85 8.50 9.16
CA THR A 229 -29.67 7.93 10.50
C THR A 229 -28.20 7.86 10.91
N CYS A 230 -27.28 8.45 10.13
CA CYS A 230 -25.84 8.34 10.37
C CYS A 230 -25.38 9.16 11.58
N ASN A 231 -25.02 8.49 12.66
CA ASN A 231 -24.48 9.07 13.89
C ASN A 231 -22.94 9.02 14.00
N ARG A 232 -22.23 8.71 12.90
CA ARG A 232 -20.77 8.54 12.92
C ARG A 232 -20.02 9.86 12.80
N LEU A 233 -18.95 9.98 13.59
CA LEU A 233 -17.91 11.00 13.53
C LEU A 233 -16.56 10.29 13.36
N ARG A 234 -15.56 10.99 12.82
CA ARG A 234 -14.22 10.45 12.62
C ARG A 234 -13.18 11.42 13.11
N ILE A 235 -12.18 10.89 13.79
CA ILE A 235 -10.93 11.59 14.07
C ILE A 235 -9.87 10.95 13.18
N THR A 236 -9.19 11.76 12.38
CA THR A 236 -8.07 11.31 11.55
C THR A 236 -6.83 11.11 12.41
N ALA A 237 -5.82 10.40 11.90
CA ALA A 237 -4.61 10.13 12.68
C ALA A 237 -3.80 11.40 13.04
N ASP A 238 -3.88 12.43 12.19
CA ASP A 238 -3.31 13.76 12.45
C ASP A 238 -4.20 14.63 13.36
N GLY A 239 -5.32 14.08 13.87
CA GLY A 239 -6.15 14.67 14.89
C GLY A 239 -7.21 15.65 14.40
N ASN A 240 -7.60 15.57 13.13
CA ASN A 240 -8.68 16.36 12.59
C ASN A 240 -10.04 15.67 12.77
N ILE A 241 -11.06 16.43 13.16
CA ILE A 241 -12.44 15.93 13.17
C ILE A 241 -13.05 16.03 11.77
N LYS A 242 -13.66 14.92 11.33
CA LYS A 242 -14.40 14.80 10.07
C LYS A 242 -15.80 14.24 10.37
N VAL A 243 -16.82 15.05 10.13
CA VAL A 243 -18.24 14.73 10.43
C VAL A 243 -18.93 13.88 9.36
N CYS A 244 -18.32 13.82 8.16
CA CYS A 244 -18.76 13.00 7.05
C CYS A 244 -17.54 12.48 6.28
N LEU A 245 -17.59 11.25 5.78
CA LEU A 245 -16.52 10.66 5.00
C LEU A 245 -16.19 11.44 3.71
N PHE A 246 -17.19 12.14 3.16
CA PHE A 246 -17.08 13.00 1.97
C PHE A 246 -17.11 14.51 2.27
N GLY A 247 -16.91 14.90 3.54
CA GLY A 247 -16.85 16.31 3.92
C GLY A 247 -15.42 16.86 3.82
N ASN A 248 -15.24 18.00 3.17
CA ASN A 248 -13.91 18.63 3.03
C ASN A 248 -13.49 19.46 4.25
N ALA A 249 -14.45 19.87 5.08
CA ALA A 249 -14.18 20.62 6.30
C ALA A 249 -13.54 19.68 7.34
N GLU A 250 -12.35 20.08 7.79
CA GLU A 250 -11.56 19.40 8.81
C GLU A 250 -11.10 20.46 9.82
N VAL A 251 -11.19 20.13 11.11
CA VAL A 251 -10.74 21.01 12.20
C VAL A 251 -9.78 20.21 13.08
N SER A 252 -8.58 20.73 13.30
CA SER A 252 -7.53 20.05 14.08
C SER A 252 -7.80 20.15 15.57
N LEU A 253 -8.33 19.08 16.17
CA LEU A 253 -8.51 18.99 17.62
C LEU A 253 -7.16 18.78 18.33
N ARG A 254 -6.20 18.12 17.67
CA ARG A 254 -4.83 17.94 18.18
C ARG A 254 -4.17 19.29 18.44
N ASP A 255 -4.18 20.18 17.45
CA ASP A 255 -3.47 21.46 17.59
C ASP A 255 -4.14 22.36 18.64
N LEU A 256 -5.46 22.23 18.83
CA LEU A 256 -6.18 22.91 19.91
C LEU A 256 -5.78 22.36 21.29
N MET A 257 -5.76 21.04 21.47
CA MET A 257 -5.29 20.42 22.72
C MET A 257 -3.84 20.84 23.04
N ARG A 258 -2.95 20.82 22.04
CA ARG A 258 -1.53 21.20 22.23
C ARG A 258 -1.32 22.69 22.50
N LYS A 259 -2.27 23.54 22.13
CA LYS A 259 -2.30 24.97 22.49
C LYS A 259 -2.85 25.22 23.90
N GLY A 260 -3.31 24.16 24.60
CA GLY A 260 -3.87 24.27 25.94
C GLY A 260 -5.36 24.62 25.98
N SER A 261 -6.10 24.38 24.90
CA SER A 261 -7.56 24.56 24.91
C SER A 261 -8.23 23.69 25.96
N SER A 262 -9.24 24.24 26.63
CA SER A 262 -10.00 23.52 27.66
C SER A 262 -10.95 22.47 27.06
N ASP A 263 -11.36 21.50 27.88
CA ASP A 263 -12.37 20.48 27.50
C ASP A 263 -13.65 21.14 26.95
N GLN A 264 -14.09 22.25 27.55
CA GLN A 264 -15.28 22.98 27.14
C GLN A 264 -15.13 23.61 25.74
N GLU A 265 -13.99 24.25 25.46
CA GLU A 265 -13.70 24.83 24.14
C GLU A 265 -13.66 23.76 23.05
N LEU A 266 -13.05 22.60 23.34
CA LEU A 266 -13.03 21.47 22.41
C LEU A 266 -14.44 20.99 22.10
N LEU A 267 -15.29 20.85 23.13
CA LEU A 267 -16.69 20.44 22.97
C LEU A 267 -17.52 21.43 22.15
N GLU A 268 -17.30 22.73 22.31
CA GLU A 268 -17.97 23.77 21.52
C GLU A 268 -17.60 23.69 20.03
N ILE A 269 -16.32 23.48 19.74
CA ILE A 269 -15.81 23.31 18.38
C ILE A 269 -16.35 22.02 17.75
N ILE A 270 -16.34 20.91 18.48
CA ILE A 270 -16.94 19.65 18.06
C ILE A 270 -18.43 19.84 17.78
N GLY A 271 -19.17 20.46 18.69
CA GLY A 271 -20.60 20.72 18.55
C GLY A 271 -20.90 21.56 17.31
N THR A 272 -20.09 22.58 17.04
CA THR A 272 -20.20 23.42 15.83
C THR A 272 -19.95 22.60 14.56
N ALA A 273 -18.94 21.74 14.55
CA ALA A 273 -18.67 20.85 13.42
C ALA A 273 -19.85 19.90 13.17
N VAL A 274 -20.38 19.27 14.23
CA VAL A 274 -21.53 18.34 14.14
C VAL A 274 -22.78 19.05 13.62
N LYS A 275 -23.08 20.27 14.06
CA LYS A 275 -24.23 21.06 13.57
C LYS A 275 -24.15 21.37 12.07
N ARG A 276 -22.95 21.40 11.49
CA ARG A 276 -22.73 21.60 10.04
C ARG A 276 -22.86 20.31 9.22
N LYS A 277 -23.10 19.16 9.86
CA LYS A 277 -23.24 17.87 9.17
C LYS A 277 -24.50 17.89 8.30
N LYS A 278 -24.30 17.77 6.99
CA LYS A 278 -25.39 17.69 6.00
C LYS A 278 -26.21 16.42 6.20
N LYS A 279 -27.51 16.48 5.89
CA LYS A 279 -28.46 15.35 5.94
C LYS A 279 -27.99 14.14 5.13
N GLN A 280 -27.37 14.37 3.97
CA GLN A 280 -26.78 13.35 3.11
C GLN A 280 -25.61 13.90 2.31
N HIS A 281 -24.77 13.00 1.80
CA HIS A 281 -23.72 13.36 0.86
C HIS A 281 -24.31 13.73 -0.51
N ALA A 282 -23.50 14.34 -1.36
CA ALA A 282 -23.87 14.69 -2.73
C ALA A 282 -24.14 13.44 -3.60
N GLY A 283 -24.78 13.62 -4.75
CA GLY A 283 -25.00 12.53 -5.72
C GLY A 283 -23.67 11.96 -6.25
N VAL A 284 -23.71 10.75 -6.81
CA VAL A 284 -22.51 9.99 -7.24
C VAL A 284 -21.58 10.78 -8.16
N LEU A 285 -22.15 11.49 -9.14
CA LEU A 285 -21.38 12.28 -10.12
C LEU A 285 -20.69 13.47 -9.45
N GLU A 286 -21.40 14.15 -8.55
CA GLU A 286 -20.86 15.30 -7.82
C GLU A 286 -19.81 14.87 -6.78
N LEU A 287 -19.95 13.69 -6.18
CA LEU A 287 -18.92 13.10 -5.33
C LEU A 287 -17.64 12.79 -6.10
N ALA A 288 -17.75 12.21 -7.29
CA ALA A 288 -16.59 11.90 -8.12
C ALA A 288 -15.84 13.15 -8.60
N ALA A 289 -16.54 14.29 -8.74
CA ALA A 289 -15.94 15.56 -9.16
C ALA A 289 -15.31 16.36 -8.00
N ARG A 290 -15.59 16.03 -6.74
CA ARG A 290 -15.08 16.75 -5.57
C ARG A 290 -13.77 16.14 -5.09
N LYS A 291 -12.74 16.96 -4.89
CA LYS A 291 -11.51 16.56 -4.20
C LYS A 291 -11.81 16.11 -2.77
N ASN A 292 -11.34 14.92 -2.40
CA ASN A 292 -11.47 14.36 -1.05
C ASN A 292 -10.21 13.57 -0.67
N ARG A 293 -9.99 13.30 0.62
CA ARG A 293 -8.84 12.48 1.04
C ARG A 293 -9.03 11.03 0.55
N PRO A 294 -7.99 10.37 0.03
CA PRO A 294 -7.96 8.92 -0.14
C PRO A 294 -8.34 8.22 1.17
N MET A 295 -9.10 7.13 1.10
CA MET A 295 -9.59 6.42 2.30
C MET A 295 -8.44 6.06 3.26
N ILE A 296 -7.31 5.63 2.70
CA ILE A 296 -6.12 5.23 3.46
C ILE A 296 -5.52 6.38 4.30
N LEU A 297 -5.65 7.64 3.86
CA LEU A 297 -5.12 8.82 4.55
C LEU A 297 -6.06 9.35 5.64
N ILE A 298 -7.36 9.01 5.59
CA ILE A 298 -8.30 9.34 6.66
C ILE A 298 -7.97 8.54 7.93
N GLY A 299 -7.38 7.36 7.77
CA GLY A 299 -6.89 6.53 8.87
C GLY A 299 -5.42 6.79 9.27
N GLY A 300 -4.64 7.51 8.46
CA GLY A 300 -3.19 7.71 8.66
C GLY A 300 -2.34 6.45 8.53
N ILE A 301 -1.06 6.62 8.21
CA ILE A 301 -0.09 5.51 8.12
C ILE A 301 1.03 5.78 9.11
N GLN A 302 1.17 4.90 10.10
CA GLN A 302 2.28 4.90 11.07
C GLN A 302 3.12 3.64 10.86
N THR A 303 4.39 3.73 11.27
CA THR A 303 5.54 2.88 10.90
C THR A 303 5.37 1.36 11.09
N CYS A 304 5.76 0.57 10.08
CA CYS A 304 6.32 -0.76 10.31
C CYS A 304 7.80 -0.58 10.66
N ARG A 305 8.21 -0.86 11.91
CA ARG A 305 9.59 -1.28 12.16
C ARG A 305 9.75 -2.68 11.57
N PHE A 306 10.26 -2.75 10.35
CA PHE A 306 10.94 -3.96 9.90
C PHE A 306 12.21 -4.16 10.74
N PRO A 307 12.76 -5.38 10.85
CA PRO A 307 14.08 -5.55 11.43
C PRO A 307 15.00 -4.61 10.65
N GLN A 308 15.66 -3.72 11.39
CA GLN A 308 16.64 -2.82 10.85
C GLN A 308 17.75 -3.68 10.29
N TRP A 309 17.67 -4.00 8.99
CA TRP A 309 18.89 -4.26 8.23
C TRP A 309 19.67 -2.97 8.34
N SER A 310 20.67 -2.99 9.21
CA SER A 310 21.68 -1.95 9.29
C SER A 310 22.41 -1.96 7.96
N ILE A 311 21.86 -1.25 6.97
CA ILE A 311 22.70 -0.68 5.93
C ILE A 311 23.58 0.29 6.70
N ARG A 312 24.83 -0.13 6.93
CA ARG A 312 25.88 0.79 7.37
C ARG A 312 26.04 1.80 6.24
N HIS A 313 25.31 2.89 6.32
CA HIS A 313 25.80 4.13 5.73
C HIS A 313 26.95 4.57 6.61
N ASP A 314 28.13 4.00 6.36
CA ASP A 314 29.36 4.71 6.67
C ASP A 314 29.24 6.06 5.95
N THR A 315 29.55 7.11 6.70
CA THR A 315 29.37 8.51 6.37
C THR A 315 30.06 8.86 5.05
N CYS A 316 29.35 8.70 3.93
CA CYS A 316 29.80 9.17 2.64
C CYS A 316 29.59 10.69 2.60
N SER A 317 30.68 11.45 2.70
CA SER A 317 30.64 12.90 2.53
C SER A 317 30.35 13.20 1.06
N TRP A 318 29.10 13.50 0.72
CA TRP A 318 28.72 13.93 -0.62
C TRP A 318 29.40 15.28 -0.93
N SER A 319 30.56 15.24 -1.57
CA SER A 319 31.19 16.44 -2.13
C SER A 319 30.32 16.96 -3.28
N ARG A 320 29.58 18.04 -3.00
CA ARG A 320 28.73 18.74 -3.98
C ARG A 320 29.58 19.20 -5.17
N ARG A 321 29.50 18.50 -6.31
CA ARG A 321 29.79 19.08 -7.63
C ARG A 321 28.59 18.92 -8.55
N LEU A 322 28.35 19.99 -9.29
CA LEU A 322 27.09 20.41 -9.90
C LEU A 322 27.08 20.06 -11.39
N TYR A 323 26.07 19.34 -11.87
CA TYR A 323 25.85 19.19 -13.32
C TYR A 323 24.34 19.11 -13.62
N SER A 324 23.78 20.21 -14.12
CA SER A 324 22.51 20.26 -14.85
C SER A 324 22.81 20.78 -16.26
N THR A 325 22.15 20.23 -17.27
CA THR A 325 22.37 20.56 -18.69
C THR A 325 21.44 21.66 -19.22
N ASN A 326 21.03 22.62 -18.39
CA ASN A 326 20.40 23.85 -18.87
C ASN A 326 21.32 25.03 -18.56
N ASP A 327 21.91 25.61 -19.61
CA ASP A 327 22.43 26.98 -19.58
C ASP A 327 21.23 27.94 -19.60
N ASN A 328 20.48 27.98 -18.50
CA ASN A 328 19.77 29.20 -18.10
C ASN A 328 20.51 29.71 -16.88
N ASN A 329 21.00 30.95 -16.99
CA ASN A 329 21.91 31.62 -16.06
C ASN A 329 21.22 32.03 -14.74
N ASP A 330 20.27 31.24 -14.26
CA ASP A 330 19.56 31.39 -12.99
C ASP A 330 19.68 30.09 -12.22
N GLY A 331 20.26 30.13 -11.02
CA GLY A 331 20.76 28.99 -10.24
C GLY A 331 19.70 28.02 -9.70
N SER A 332 18.53 27.91 -10.35
CA SER A 332 17.49 26.96 -10.00
C SER A 332 17.70 25.61 -10.69
N ARG A 333 17.76 24.53 -9.91
CA ARG A 333 17.90 23.15 -10.41
C ARG A 333 16.52 22.66 -10.85
N GLN A 334 16.33 22.47 -12.15
CA GLN A 334 15.10 21.92 -12.70
C GLN A 334 15.37 20.59 -13.40
N LEU A 335 14.42 19.66 -13.28
CA LEU A 335 14.44 18.40 -14.02
C LEU A 335 14.17 18.70 -15.51
N THR A 336 15.05 18.22 -16.38
CA THR A 336 14.97 18.53 -17.82
C THR A 336 13.82 17.81 -18.53
N HIS A 337 13.34 16.72 -17.95
CA HIS A 337 12.30 15.85 -18.50
C HIS A 337 10.89 16.15 -17.95
N THR A 338 10.71 17.26 -17.22
CA THR A 338 9.40 17.73 -16.77
C THR A 338 9.09 19.08 -17.37
N ASP A 339 7.84 19.32 -17.71
CA ASP A 339 7.36 20.65 -18.05
C ASP A 339 7.40 21.55 -16.79
N PRO A 340 8.05 22.73 -16.85
CA PRO A 340 8.16 23.61 -15.67
C PRO A 340 6.82 24.18 -15.18
N GLU A 341 5.81 24.28 -16.03
CA GLU A 341 4.51 24.86 -15.72
C GLU A 341 3.48 23.79 -15.32
N THR A 342 3.48 22.65 -16.02
CA THR A 342 2.49 21.57 -15.78
C THR A 342 3.01 20.44 -14.90
N GLY A 343 4.33 20.28 -14.78
CA GLY A 343 4.98 19.15 -14.09
C GLY A 343 4.89 17.82 -14.83
N GLU A 344 4.32 17.79 -16.03
CA GLU A 344 4.15 16.57 -16.82
C GLU A 344 5.47 16.09 -17.43
N ALA A 345 5.59 14.77 -17.59
CA ALA A 345 6.78 14.16 -18.17
C ALA A 345 6.87 14.43 -19.68
N ARG A 346 8.03 14.90 -20.15
CA ARG A 346 8.30 15.22 -21.55
C ARG A 346 9.65 14.66 -22.01
N MET A 347 9.71 14.24 -23.27
CA MET A 347 10.96 13.78 -23.88
C MET A 347 11.90 14.96 -24.11
N VAL A 348 13.16 14.82 -23.68
CA VAL A 348 14.20 15.84 -23.91
C VAL A 348 14.67 15.76 -25.36
N SER A 349 14.47 16.82 -26.14
CA SER A 349 14.97 16.87 -27.51
C SER A 349 16.50 16.73 -27.59
N VAL A 350 16.96 15.85 -28.47
CA VAL A 350 18.38 15.66 -28.77
C VAL A 350 18.76 16.24 -30.14
N THR A 351 17.83 16.82 -30.89
CA THR A 351 18.02 17.19 -32.31
C THR A 351 19.25 18.07 -32.55
N GLN A 352 19.45 19.10 -31.73
CA GLN A 352 20.53 20.08 -31.85
C GLN A 352 21.86 19.63 -31.21
N LYS A 353 21.93 18.42 -30.65
CA LYS A 353 23.15 17.91 -30.01
C LYS A 353 24.06 17.28 -31.07
N ASN A 354 25.37 17.48 -30.91
CA ASN A 354 26.38 16.83 -31.74
C ASN A 354 26.56 15.36 -31.30
N ASN A 355 26.89 14.50 -32.27
CA ASN A 355 27.30 13.13 -31.99
C ASN A 355 28.68 13.13 -31.33
N THR A 356 28.81 12.38 -30.24
CA THR A 356 30.08 12.16 -29.55
C THR A 356 30.21 10.69 -29.19
N HIS A 357 31.43 10.17 -29.08
CA HIS A 357 31.68 8.89 -28.42
C HIS A 357 31.25 8.99 -26.96
N ARG A 358 30.52 7.99 -26.47
CA ARG A 358 29.97 7.93 -25.12
C ARG A 358 30.09 6.52 -24.60
N GLU A 359 30.49 6.42 -23.35
CA GLU A 359 30.65 5.17 -22.64
C GLU A 359 30.03 5.31 -21.25
N ALA A 360 29.41 4.24 -20.77
CA ALA A 360 28.92 4.15 -19.40
C ALA A 360 29.26 2.79 -18.82
N ARG A 361 29.73 2.80 -17.56
CA ARG A 361 30.00 1.61 -16.76
C ARG A 361 29.08 1.57 -15.55
N ALA A 362 28.33 0.49 -15.40
CA ALA A 362 27.47 0.21 -14.26
C ALA A 362 27.87 -1.10 -13.59
N VAL A 363 27.67 -1.17 -12.28
CA VAL A 363 27.92 -2.38 -11.48
C VAL A 363 26.72 -2.69 -10.60
N GLY A 364 26.64 -3.91 -10.13
CA GLY A 364 25.70 -4.37 -9.11
C GLY A 364 26.02 -5.79 -8.69
N ARG A 365 25.31 -6.30 -7.69
CA ARG A 365 25.49 -7.68 -7.24
C ARG A 365 24.20 -8.35 -6.79
N ILE A 366 24.23 -9.68 -6.75
CA ILE A 366 23.20 -10.50 -6.13
C ILE A 366 23.83 -11.40 -5.06
N VAL A 367 23.41 -11.22 -3.81
CA VAL A 367 23.81 -12.04 -2.67
C VAL A 367 22.92 -13.28 -2.61
N ILE A 368 23.55 -14.45 -2.51
CA ILE A 368 22.91 -15.76 -2.64
C ILE A 368 23.16 -16.60 -1.38
N PRO A 369 22.14 -17.27 -0.82
CA PRO A 369 22.33 -18.20 0.30
C PRO A 369 23.27 -19.35 -0.06
N GLU A 370 24.02 -19.81 0.94
CA GLU A 370 25.09 -20.82 0.81
C GLU A 370 24.71 -22.03 -0.05
N GLU A 371 23.56 -22.65 0.24
CA GLU A 371 23.07 -23.83 -0.50
C GLU A 371 22.93 -23.57 -2.00
N ALA A 372 22.40 -22.40 -2.39
CA ALA A 372 22.21 -22.02 -3.78
C ALA A 372 23.51 -21.53 -4.43
N TYR A 373 24.37 -20.85 -3.67
CA TYR A 373 25.68 -20.39 -4.13
C TYR A 373 26.61 -21.58 -4.45
N ASP A 374 26.62 -22.60 -3.59
CA ASP A 374 27.40 -23.81 -3.81
C ASP A 374 26.90 -24.59 -5.03
N LEU A 375 25.58 -24.64 -5.24
CA LEU A 375 25.00 -25.23 -6.46
C LEU A 375 25.38 -24.43 -7.70
N LEU A 376 25.37 -23.11 -7.63
CA LEU A 376 25.79 -22.24 -8.74
C LEU A 376 27.27 -22.47 -9.08
N LYS A 377 28.13 -22.54 -8.06
CA LYS A 377 29.57 -22.81 -8.20
C LYS A 377 29.86 -24.21 -8.75
N LYS A 378 29.12 -25.23 -8.32
CA LYS A 378 29.21 -26.60 -8.87
C LYS A 378 28.75 -26.65 -10.33
N ASN A 379 27.64 -25.97 -10.66
CA ASN A 379 27.11 -25.92 -12.02
C ASN A 379 28.08 -25.22 -12.99
N GLU A 380 28.74 -24.15 -12.54
CA GLU A 380 29.80 -23.48 -13.31
C GLU A 380 30.96 -24.43 -13.65
N MET A 381 31.32 -25.34 -12.73
CA MET A 381 32.40 -26.32 -12.94
C MET A 381 32.00 -27.55 -13.77
N GLN A 382 30.70 -27.88 -13.88
CA GLN A 382 30.24 -29.16 -14.44
C GLN A 382 29.63 -29.08 -15.85
N THR A 383 29.29 -27.91 -16.38
CA THR A 383 28.48 -27.83 -17.62
C THR A 383 29.17 -27.06 -18.75
N SER A 384 29.46 -27.77 -19.84
CA SER A 384 29.81 -27.19 -21.16
C SER A 384 28.58 -26.74 -21.97
N LYS A 385 27.37 -26.81 -21.39
CA LYS A 385 26.10 -26.37 -21.97
C LYS A 385 25.25 -25.65 -20.91
N GLY A 386 25.27 -24.32 -20.92
CA GLY A 386 24.33 -23.46 -20.20
C GLY A 386 24.72 -23.06 -18.77
N ASN A 387 25.87 -22.40 -18.59
CA ASN A 387 26.20 -21.74 -17.31
C ASN A 387 25.20 -20.59 -17.05
N VAL A 388 24.62 -20.53 -15.85
CA VAL A 388 23.74 -19.46 -15.38
C VAL A 388 24.33 -18.07 -15.64
N LEU A 389 25.65 -17.91 -15.44
CA LEU A 389 26.34 -16.64 -15.73
C LEU A 389 26.35 -16.32 -17.23
N GLY A 390 26.50 -17.32 -18.09
CA GLY A 390 26.43 -17.14 -19.55
C GLY A 390 25.03 -16.73 -20.02
N VAL A 391 23.98 -17.34 -19.45
CA VAL A 391 22.59 -16.95 -19.73
C VAL A 391 22.32 -15.52 -19.25
N ALA A 392 22.77 -15.18 -18.04
CA ALA A 392 22.65 -13.85 -17.47
C ALA A 392 23.41 -12.79 -18.30
N GLN A 393 24.59 -13.13 -18.80
CA GLN A 393 25.37 -12.26 -19.70
C GLN A 393 24.60 -11.95 -20.99
N ILE A 394 24.05 -12.98 -21.65
CA ILE A 394 23.25 -12.80 -22.88
C ILE A 394 22.00 -11.96 -22.59
N ALA A 395 21.33 -12.21 -21.47
CA ALA A 395 20.15 -11.45 -21.05
C ALA A 395 20.49 -9.97 -20.82
N GLY A 396 21.61 -9.66 -20.16
CA GLY A 396 22.09 -8.28 -19.99
C GLY A 396 22.36 -7.59 -21.33
N ILE A 397 22.99 -8.29 -22.29
CA ILE A 397 23.26 -7.75 -23.63
C ILE A 397 21.95 -7.45 -24.38
N GLN A 398 20.97 -8.35 -24.30
CA GLN A 398 19.66 -8.14 -24.92
C GLN A 398 18.92 -6.97 -24.28
N ALA A 399 19.00 -6.86 -22.95
CA ALA A 399 18.35 -5.80 -22.20
C ALA A 399 18.90 -4.41 -22.55
N ALA A 400 20.22 -4.25 -22.68
CA ALA A 400 20.83 -3.01 -23.15
C ALA A 400 20.22 -2.54 -24.48
N LYS A 401 20.06 -3.46 -25.45
CA LYS A 401 19.47 -3.17 -26.77
C LYS A 401 17.98 -2.80 -26.68
N ALA A 402 17.27 -3.30 -25.68
CA ALA A 402 15.85 -3.08 -25.46
C ALA A 402 15.54 -1.90 -24.52
N THR A 403 16.55 -1.17 -24.03
CA THR A 403 16.38 -0.12 -22.98
C THR A 403 15.27 0.88 -23.30
N SER A 404 15.21 1.40 -24.53
CA SER A 404 14.17 2.36 -24.96
C SER A 404 12.75 1.78 -25.03
N GLN A 405 12.60 0.45 -25.06
CA GLN A 405 11.31 -0.24 -24.99
C GLN A 405 10.87 -0.47 -23.52
N LEU A 406 11.83 -0.53 -22.60
CA LEU A 406 11.61 -0.81 -21.18
C LEU A 406 11.47 0.46 -20.34
N ILE A 407 12.23 1.51 -20.68
CA ILE A 407 12.29 2.76 -19.91
C ILE A 407 11.65 3.88 -20.74
N PRO A 408 10.51 4.45 -20.29
CA PRO A 408 9.86 5.55 -20.99
C PRO A 408 10.79 6.75 -21.19
N LEU A 409 10.64 7.43 -22.33
CA LEU A 409 11.39 8.65 -22.71
C LEU A 409 12.90 8.45 -22.96
N CYS A 410 13.42 7.23 -22.85
CA CYS A 410 14.74 6.89 -23.37
C CYS A 410 14.73 6.91 -24.90
N HIS A 411 15.78 7.48 -25.50
CA HIS A 411 15.94 7.47 -26.95
C HIS A 411 16.46 6.10 -27.39
N PRO A 412 16.02 5.56 -28.53
CA PRO A 412 16.67 4.40 -29.11
C PRO A 412 18.10 4.78 -29.54
N LEU A 413 19.09 4.03 -29.05
CA LEU A 413 20.51 4.25 -29.36
C LEU A 413 21.08 3.13 -30.23
N LEU A 414 21.94 3.50 -31.17
CA LEU A 414 22.76 2.56 -31.92
C LEU A 414 24.00 2.22 -31.08
N LEU A 415 23.94 1.12 -30.35
CA LEU A 415 25.01 0.68 -29.46
C LEU A 415 26.18 0.13 -30.27
N GLY A 416 27.38 0.64 -29.98
CA GLY A 416 28.64 0.24 -30.62
C GLY A 416 29.20 -1.02 -29.99
N SER A 417 29.27 -1.06 -28.66
CA SER A 417 29.71 -2.22 -27.90
C SER A 417 28.87 -2.39 -26.62
N ILE A 418 28.68 -3.64 -26.20
CA ILE A 418 27.99 -4.01 -24.96
C ILE A 418 28.80 -5.16 -24.36
N ASN A 419 29.46 -4.89 -23.24
CA ASN A 419 30.18 -5.90 -22.47
C ASN A 419 29.48 -6.08 -21.13
N VAL A 420 29.04 -7.30 -20.84
CA VAL A 420 28.45 -7.68 -19.55
C VAL A 420 29.32 -8.78 -18.98
N ASN A 421 29.90 -8.55 -17.82
CA ASN A 421 30.77 -9.51 -17.14
C ASN A 421 30.16 -9.86 -15.79
N LEU A 422 30.04 -11.16 -15.50
CA LEU A 422 29.59 -11.67 -14.21
C LEU A 422 30.69 -12.51 -13.58
N SER A 423 30.94 -12.32 -12.30
CA SER A 423 31.93 -13.08 -11.55
C SER A 423 31.40 -13.51 -10.18
N MET A 424 31.83 -14.69 -9.74
CA MET A 424 31.51 -15.23 -8.44
C MET A 424 32.40 -14.58 -7.36
N ASN A 425 31.81 -14.19 -6.23
CA ASN A 425 32.50 -13.60 -5.09
C ASN A 425 32.29 -14.47 -3.84
N ASP A 426 33.30 -15.28 -3.54
CA ASP A 426 33.25 -16.26 -2.45
C ASP A 426 33.16 -15.62 -1.07
N SER A 427 33.72 -14.42 -0.89
CA SER A 427 33.74 -13.74 0.41
C SER A 427 32.37 -13.22 0.81
N LEU A 428 31.60 -12.73 -0.17
CA LEU A 428 30.26 -12.19 0.04
C LEU A 428 29.15 -13.18 -0.32
N ARG A 429 29.51 -14.35 -0.88
CA ARG A 429 28.58 -15.33 -1.45
C ARG A 429 27.63 -14.65 -2.43
N SER A 430 28.21 -13.92 -3.38
CA SER A 430 27.47 -13.12 -4.36
C SER A 430 27.94 -13.36 -5.78
N VAL A 431 27.10 -12.99 -6.75
CA VAL A 431 27.51 -12.79 -8.13
C VAL A 431 27.60 -11.29 -8.35
N ASP A 432 28.80 -10.81 -8.66
CA ASP A 432 29.04 -9.42 -9.05
C ASP A 432 28.85 -9.28 -10.56
N CYS A 433 28.23 -8.20 -11.00
CA CYS A 433 27.98 -7.90 -12.40
C CYS A 433 28.53 -6.51 -12.74
N GLU A 434 29.30 -6.43 -13.82
CA GLU A 434 29.77 -5.18 -14.43
C GLU A 434 29.28 -5.10 -15.87
N SER A 435 28.66 -3.99 -16.25
CA SER A 435 28.26 -3.73 -17.64
C SER A 435 28.91 -2.44 -18.15
N VAL A 436 29.58 -2.53 -19.29
CA VAL A 436 30.16 -1.40 -20.03
C VAL A 436 29.46 -1.31 -21.38
N VAL A 437 28.92 -0.13 -21.69
CA VAL A 437 28.18 0.10 -22.93
C VAL A 437 28.69 1.35 -23.61
N GLU A 438 28.94 1.25 -24.92
CA GLU A 438 29.43 2.33 -25.76
C GLU A 438 28.47 2.67 -26.90
N THR A 439 28.46 3.93 -27.31
CA THR A 439 27.74 4.39 -28.50
C THR A 439 28.40 5.65 -29.07
N THR A 440 28.16 5.90 -30.35
CA THR A 440 28.36 7.22 -30.95
C THR A 440 27.00 7.87 -31.15
N GLY A 441 26.67 8.87 -30.33
CA GLY A 441 25.33 9.43 -30.32
C GLY A 441 25.18 10.78 -29.65
N LYS A 442 23.96 11.32 -29.75
CA LYS A 442 23.56 12.65 -29.25
C LYS A 442 23.26 12.69 -27.75
N THR A 443 23.06 11.53 -27.13
CA THR A 443 22.70 11.39 -25.70
C THR A 443 23.50 10.28 -25.04
N GLY A 444 23.59 10.34 -23.71
CA GLY A 444 24.30 9.37 -22.88
C GLY A 444 23.74 7.95 -22.96
N VAL A 445 24.57 6.99 -22.53
CA VAL A 445 24.32 5.53 -22.60
C VAL A 445 24.26 4.88 -21.20
N GLU A 446 24.05 5.71 -20.17
CA GLU A 446 24.01 5.29 -18.77
C GLU A 446 22.86 4.31 -18.50
N MET A 447 21.72 4.55 -19.13
CA MET A 447 20.52 3.74 -18.92
C MET A 447 20.69 2.35 -19.52
N GLU A 448 21.39 2.21 -20.64
CA GLU A 448 21.68 0.93 -21.26
C GLU A 448 22.64 0.10 -20.39
N ALA A 449 23.65 0.72 -19.78
CA ALA A 449 24.55 0.04 -18.85
C ALA A 449 23.84 -0.41 -17.56
N LEU A 450 22.99 0.46 -16.99
CA LEU A 450 22.20 0.13 -15.79
C LEU A 450 21.15 -0.96 -16.06
N THR A 451 20.50 -0.90 -17.24
CA THR A 451 19.50 -1.89 -17.66
C THR A 451 20.16 -3.25 -17.88
N ALA A 452 21.33 -3.29 -18.53
CA ALA A 452 22.11 -4.51 -18.71
C ALA A 452 22.44 -5.18 -17.38
N THR A 453 23.00 -4.41 -16.43
CA THR A 453 23.37 -4.88 -15.10
C THR A 453 22.17 -5.42 -14.34
N THR A 454 21.05 -4.67 -14.35
CA THR A 454 19.84 -5.05 -13.62
C THR A 454 19.25 -6.35 -14.16
N VAL A 455 19.13 -6.48 -15.48
CA VAL A 455 18.52 -7.69 -16.09
C VAL A 455 19.45 -8.89 -15.98
N ALA A 456 20.76 -8.72 -16.06
CA ALA A 456 21.72 -9.80 -15.81
C ALA A 456 21.53 -10.38 -14.40
N LEU A 457 21.47 -9.52 -13.37
CA LEU A 457 21.25 -9.95 -11.99
C LEU A 457 19.85 -10.57 -11.75
N LEU A 458 18.81 -10.03 -12.39
CA LEU A 458 17.48 -10.63 -12.37
C LEU A 458 17.46 -12.02 -13.03
N THR A 459 18.27 -12.23 -14.05
CA THR A 459 18.39 -13.53 -14.72
C THR A 459 19.08 -14.55 -13.81
N VAL A 460 20.13 -14.14 -13.09
CA VAL A 460 20.73 -14.99 -12.04
C VAL A 460 19.68 -15.34 -10.98
N TYR A 461 18.88 -14.37 -10.53
CA TYR A 461 17.78 -14.62 -9.59
C TYR A 461 16.80 -15.66 -10.15
N ASP A 462 16.34 -15.47 -11.39
CA ASP A 462 15.33 -16.34 -12.01
C ASP A 462 15.80 -17.79 -12.13
N MET A 463 17.06 -17.97 -12.52
CA MET A 463 17.69 -19.28 -12.68
C MET A 463 17.96 -19.98 -11.34
N CYS A 464 18.19 -19.21 -10.27
CA CYS A 464 18.50 -19.74 -8.93
C CYS A 464 17.29 -19.86 -8.00
N LYS A 465 16.11 -19.29 -8.36
CA LYS A 465 14.93 -19.23 -7.47
C LYS A 465 14.37 -20.59 -7.04
N ALA A 466 14.66 -21.64 -7.81
CA ALA A 466 14.29 -23.02 -7.48
C ALA A 466 15.16 -23.60 -6.35
N ALA A 467 16.43 -23.19 -6.28
CA ALA A 467 17.36 -23.59 -5.21
C ALA A 467 17.16 -22.75 -3.95
N SER A 468 16.93 -21.45 -4.08
CA SER A 468 16.59 -20.60 -2.94
C SER A 468 15.81 -19.35 -3.36
N LYS A 469 14.89 -18.90 -2.51
CA LYS A 469 14.12 -17.66 -2.73
C LYS A 469 14.68 -16.46 -1.95
N ASN A 470 15.66 -16.68 -1.07
CA ASN A 470 16.20 -15.67 -0.17
C ASN A 470 17.44 -14.98 -0.75
N MET A 471 17.35 -14.49 -1.99
CA MET A 471 18.44 -13.76 -2.65
C MET A 471 18.16 -12.25 -2.62
N LEU A 472 19.22 -11.44 -2.55
CA LEU A 472 19.14 -9.98 -2.49
C LEU A 472 19.95 -9.38 -3.63
N ILE A 473 19.30 -8.61 -4.50
CA ILE A 473 19.99 -7.77 -5.50
C ILE A 473 20.27 -6.43 -4.84
N GLU A 474 21.52 -6.00 -4.83
CA GLU A 474 21.97 -4.77 -4.18
C GLU A 474 23.07 -4.06 -4.98
N ASP A 475 23.39 -2.83 -4.55
CA ASP A 475 24.50 -2.01 -5.04
C ASP A 475 24.48 -1.74 -6.56
N ILE A 476 23.29 -1.69 -7.19
CA ILE A 476 23.17 -1.31 -8.61
C ILE A 476 23.37 0.20 -8.75
N HIS A 477 24.47 0.62 -9.39
CA HIS A 477 24.76 2.03 -9.65
C HIS A 477 25.70 2.22 -10.84
N LEU A 478 25.73 3.46 -11.34
CA LEU A 478 26.68 3.90 -12.37
C LEU A 478 28.02 4.19 -11.71
N VAL A 479 29.10 3.56 -12.18
CA VAL A 479 30.47 3.79 -11.69
C VAL A 479 31.14 4.93 -12.45
N GLU A 480 30.92 4.98 -13.76
CA GLU A 480 31.60 5.93 -14.62
C GLU A 480 30.78 6.21 -15.87
N LYS A 481 30.92 7.42 -16.40
CA LYS A 481 30.50 7.76 -17.76
C LYS A 481 31.46 8.73 -18.40
N THR A 482 31.63 8.62 -19.71
CA THR A 482 32.47 9.51 -20.50
C THR A 482 31.71 10.05 -21.72
N GLY A 483 32.18 11.18 -22.25
CA GLY A 483 31.63 11.81 -23.44
C GLY A 483 30.51 12.83 -23.19
N GLY A 484 30.12 13.54 -24.26
CA GLY A 484 29.17 14.66 -24.20
C GLY A 484 29.75 15.94 -23.57
N LYS A 485 28.89 16.95 -23.37
CA LYS A 485 29.30 18.27 -22.85
C LYS A 485 29.79 18.25 -21.40
N SER A 486 29.35 17.26 -20.61
CA SER A 486 29.61 17.18 -19.18
C SER A 486 30.96 16.53 -18.83
N GLY A 487 31.69 16.01 -19.82
CA GLY A 487 32.96 15.33 -19.62
C GLY A 487 32.83 13.98 -18.89
N THR A 488 33.94 13.50 -18.35
CA THR A 488 33.98 12.25 -17.57
C THR A 488 33.42 12.47 -16.16
N TRP A 489 32.52 11.58 -15.75
CA TRP A 489 31.99 11.51 -14.39
C TRP A 489 32.29 10.15 -13.80
N GLN A 490 32.67 10.13 -12.52
CA GLN A 490 32.94 8.91 -11.76
C GLN A 490 32.19 8.96 -10.42
N TRP A 491 31.67 7.80 -10.00
CA TRP A 491 31.04 7.62 -8.71
C TRP A 491 32.03 7.87 -7.59
N LYS A 492 31.66 8.74 -6.65
CA LYS A 492 32.46 9.01 -5.45
C LYS A 492 31.94 8.12 -4.32
N LYS A 493 32.79 7.21 -3.86
CA LYS A 493 32.52 6.36 -2.70
C LYS A 493 32.42 7.14 -1.40
#